data_AF-E9S8C1-F1
#
_entry.id   AF-E9S8C1-F1
#
_cell.length_a   1.000
_cell.length_b   1.000
_cell.length_c   1.000
_cell.angle_alpha   90.00
_cell.angle_beta   90.00
_cell.angle_gamma   90.00
#
_symmetry.space_group_name_H-M   'P 1'
#
loop_
_entity.id
_entity.type
_entity.pdbx_description
1 polymer ?
#
loop_
_entity_poly.entity_id
_entity_poly.type
_entity_poly.pdbx_seq_one_letter_code
_entity_poly.pdbx_strand_id
1 'polypeptide(L)'
;MKTTDHLGNEYNSVNEMCQKYNINKNTYIRRISMGMDKEAALTLPVKPSQKTVFDHLNNEYRSVSEMCRKYGIPRQSYEQRKNKGWNIEKILTTPVKTKTAPCSDHLGNHYDSIKEMCEHYNITYKTYINRITNGWSLEETLTISSRKKLLEPNLSMNENVDLSELKFQNGYKIIIHNQKHYIDHEGNIFKNVKSMCEYHNVSTSLFLSRLKKGMSVKEALYKKKVKDHLGNEFESKSKMYSHYGLSRQTAEARLKNGWSLEKTLTYKIRKGK
;
A
#
# COMPACT_ATOMS: atom_id res chain seq x y z
N MET A 1 34.71 -12.50 -2.00
CA MET A 1 35.90 -13.36 -1.81
C MET A 1 35.42 -14.79 -1.83
N LYS A 2 36.02 -15.62 -2.69
CA LYS A 2 35.77 -17.06 -2.69
C LYS A 2 36.18 -17.66 -1.34
N THR A 3 35.47 -18.68 -0.89
CA THR A 3 35.75 -19.38 0.37
C THR A 3 35.78 -20.88 0.14
N THR A 4 36.46 -21.61 1.01
CA THR A 4 36.62 -23.07 0.90
C THR A 4 36.11 -23.77 2.15
N ASP A 5 35.44 -24.90 1.96
CA ASP A 5 35.08 -25.80 3.05
C ASP A 5 36.30 -26.63 3.54
N HIS A 6 36.06 -27.62 4.41
CA HIS A 6 37.10 -28.50 4.94
C HIS A 6 37.58 -29.56 3.93
N LEU A 7 36.86 -29.77 2.82
CA LEU A 7 37.21 -30.69 1.74
C LEU A 7 37.93 -29.98 0.58
N GLY A 8 38.04 -28.66 0.64
CA GLY A 8 38.65 -27.84 -0.40
C GLY A 8 37.70 -27.40 -1.51
N ASN A 9 36.39 -27.61 -1.39
CA ASN A 9 35.44 -27.12 -2.40
C ASN A 9 35.33 -25.59 -2.33
N GLU A 10 35.39 -24.92 -3.48
CA GLU A 10 35.24 -23.46 -3.58
C GLU A 10 33.76 -23.04 -3.66
N TYR A 11 33.42 -21.98 -2.92
CA TYR A 11 32.12 -21.31 -2.96
C TYR A 11 32.30 -19.81 -3.19
N ASN A 12 31.33 -19.15 -3.81
CA ASN A 12 31.39 -17.72 -4.09
C ASN A 12 31.22 -16.88 -2.82
N SER A 13 30.61 -17.46 -1.77
CA SER A 13 30.45 -16.80 -0.47
C SER A 13 30.35 -17.77 0.70
N VAL A 14 30.63 -17.28 1.92
CA VAL A 14 30.38 -18.02 3.17
C VAL A 14 28.91 -18.40 3.33
N ASN A 15 27.97 -17.57 2.83
CA ASN A 15 26.54 -17.89 2.85
C ASN A 15 26.23 -19.14 2.03
N GLU A 16 26.76 -19.21 0.81
CA GLU A 16 26.57 -20.33 -0.11
C GLU A 16 27.15 -21.63 0.47
N MET A 17 28.36 -21.56 1.03
CA MET A 17 28.96 -22.69 1.75
C MET A 17 28.09 -23.12 2.94
N CYS A 18 27.64 -22.19 3.79
CA CYS A 18 26.81 -22.51 4.95
C CYS A 18 25.45 -23.12 4.54
N GLN A 19 24.85 -22.66 3.44
CA GLN A 19 23.63 -23.24 2.88
C GLN A 19 23.83 -24.69 2.45
N LYS A 20 24.95 -25.01 1.81
CA LYS A 20 25.29 -26.39 1.40
C LYS A 20 25.32 -27.37 2.58
N TYR A 21 25.83 -26.93 3.73
CA TYR A 21 25.90 -27.71 4.96
C TYR A 21 24.69 -27.54 5.89
N ASN A 22 23.63 -26.86 5.42
CA ASN A 22 22.42 -26.58 6.19
C ASN A 22 22.66 -25.94 7.57
N ILE A 23 23.63 -25.01 7.64
CA ILE A 23 23.96 -24.27 8.85
C ILE A 23 23.70 -22.77 8.65
N ASN A 24 23.24 -22.09 9.70
CA ASN A 24 23.13 -20.64 9.67
C ASN A 24 24.52 -19.98 9.64
N LYS A 25 24.77 -19.04 8.73
CA LYS A 25 26.04 -18.30 8.61
C LYS A 25 26.55 -17.72 9.93
N ASN A 26 25.67 -17.15 10.76
CA ASN A 26 26.08 -16.57 12.03
C ASN A 26 26.55 -17.64 13.02
N THR A 27 25.98 -18.85 12.94
CA THR A 27 26.43 -19.99 13.75
C THR A 27 27.82 -20.44 13.30
N TYR A 28 28.04 -20.57 11.99
CA TYR A 28 29.36 -20.89 11.43
C TYR A 28 30.42 -19.85 11.85
N ILE A 29 30.16 -18.56 11.62
CA ILE A 29 31.10 -17.48 12.00
C ILE A 29 31.43 -17.53 13.48
N ARG A 30 30.43 -17.71 14.35
CA ARG A 30 30.64 -17.84 15.80
C ARG A 30 31.51 -19.05 16.15
N ARG A 31 31.30 -20.19 15.50
CA ARG A 31 32.11 -21.40 15.73
C ARG A 31 33.56 -21.17 15.34
N ILE A 32 33.82 -20.58 14.17
CA ILE A 32 35.16 -20.22 13.73
C ILE A 32 35.80 -19.20 14.70
N SER A 33 35.06 -18.18 15.16
CA SER A 33 35.60 -17.21 16.14
C SER A 33 35.89 -17.83 17.51
N MET A 34 35.26 -18.95 17.83
CA MET A 34 35.53 -19.75 19.03
C MET A 34 36.71 -20.72 18.84
N GLY A 35 37.41 -20.67 17.70
CA GLY A 35 38.57 -21.52 17.41
C GLY A 35 38.21 -22.93 16.93
N MET A 36 36.94 -23.18 16.56
CA MET A 36 36.54 -24.45 15.98
C MET A 36 37.12 -24.59 14.57
N ASP A 37 37.55 -25.79 14.19
CA ASP A 37 37.96 -26.06 12.82
C ASP A 37 36.77 -25.99 11.84
N LYS A 38 37.07 -25.88 10.55
CA LYS A 38 36.04 -25.70 9.51
C LYS A 38 35.09 -26.91 9.40
N GLU A 39 35.57 -28.11 9.66
CA GLU A 39 34.77 -29.33 9.56
C GLU A 39 33.71 -29.32 10.66
N ALA A 40 34.14 -29.26 11.92
CA ALA A 40 33.28 -29.18 13.08
C ALA A 40 32.36 -27.95 13.02
N ALA A 41 32.85 -26.82 12.50
CA ALA A 41 32.05 -25.62 12.33
C ALA A 41 30.87 -25.82 11.39
N LEU A 42 31.04 -26.60 10.31
CA LEU A 42 30.03 -26.85 9.28
C LEU A 42 29.12 -28.05 9.61
N THR A 43 29.64 -29.10 10.25
CA THR A 43 28.95 -30.40 10.36
C THR A 43 28.28 -30.64 11.71
N LEU A 44 28.75 -30.00 12.79
CA LEU A 44 28.17 -30.26 14.11
C LEU A 44 26.71 -29.78 14.20
N PRO A 45 25.79 -30.58 14.75
CA PRO A 45 24.39 -30.18 14.90
C PRO A 45 24.26 -29.01 15.89
N VAL A 46 23.34 -28.09 15.61
CA VAL A 46 23.00 -26.99 16.52
C VAL A 46 22.06 -27.54 17.60
N LYS A 47 22.57 -27.75 18.82
CA LYS A 47 21.72 -28.14 19.96
C LYS A 47 20.76 -26.98 20.28
N PRO A 48 19.44 -27.24 20.42
CA PRO A 48 18.52 -26.22 20.89
C PRO A 48 18.90 -25.81 22.32
N SER A 49 19.02 -24.50 22.55
CA SER A 49 19.21 -23.96 23.89
C SER A 49 17.90 -24.09 24.66
N GLN A 50 17.72 -25.17 25.42
CA GLN A 50 16.66 -25.28 26.42
C GLN A 50 17.09 -24.56 27.71
N LYS A 51 17.18 -23.23 27.68
CA LYS A 51 17.30 -22.45 28.91
C LYS A 51 15.90 -22.19 29.44
N THR A 52 15.44 -23.04 30.35
CA THR A 52 14.24 -22.76 31.13
C THR A 52 14.54 -21.70 32.18
N VAL A 53 13.52 -20.95 32.57
CA VAL A 53 13.62 -19.86 33.56
C VAL A 53 12.54 -20.03 34.61
N PHE A 54 12.84 -19.58 35.82
CA PHE A 54 11.95 -19.71 36.96
C PHE A 54 11.46 -18.33 37.40
N ASP A 55 10.23 -18.24 37.89
CA ASP A 55 9.74 -17.06 38.62
C ASP A 55 10.14 -17.09 40.11
N HIS A 56 9.64 -16.13 40.89
CA HIS A 56 9.89 -16.05 42.33
C HIS A 56 9.19 -17.16 43.16
N LEU A 57 8.27 -17.91 42.54
CA LEU A 57 7.54 -19.02 43.14
C LEU A 57 8.07 -20.38 42.64
N ASN A 58 9.21 -20.38 41.93
CA ASN A 58 9.80 -21.56 41.28
C ASN A 58 8.93 -22.21 40.20
N ASN A 59 8.00 -21.50 39.56
CA ASN A 59 7.34 -22.03 38.38
C ASN A 59 8.28 -21.95 37.17
N GLU A 60 8.34 -23.02 36.39
CA GLU A 60 9.19 -23.14 35.21
C GLU A 60 8.52 -22.61 33.94
N TYR A 61 9.29 -21.86 33.14
CA TYR A 61 8.87 -21.33 31.83
C TYR A 61 9.92 -21.65 30.77
N ARG A 62 9.48 -21.83 29.52
CA ARG A 62 10.38 -22.14 28.39
C ARG A 62 11.23 -20.93 27.98
N SER A 63 10.82 -19.72 28.38
CA SER A 63 11.56 -18.50 28.11
C SER A 63 11.15 -17.34 29.03
N VAL A 64 12.02 -16.34 29.14
CA VAL A 64 11.69 -15.06 29.81
C VAL A 64 10.45 -14.41 29.20
N SER A 65 10.27 -14.51 27.88
CA SER A 65 9.11 -13.93 27.18
C SER A 65 7.78 -14.57 27.62
N GLU A 66 7.80 -15.88 27.87
CA GLU A 66 6.63 -16.61 28.34
C GLU A 66 6.30 -16.23 29.79
N MET A 67 7.30 -16.23 30.65
CA MET A 67 7.18 -15.76 32.04
C MET A 67 6.65 -14.32 32.10
N CYS A 68 7.23 -13.39 31.33
CA CYS A 68 6.78 -12.00 31.28
C CYS A 68 5.31 -11.86 30.86
N ARG A 69 4.85 -12.68 29.91
CA ARG A 69 3.46 -12.70 29.45
C ARG A 69 2.51 -13.16 30.54
N LYS A 70 2.89 -14.18 31.31
CA LYS A 70 2.11 -14.70 32.45
C LYS A 70 1.87 -13.61 33.51
N TYR A 71 2.88 -12.78 33.76
CA TYR A 71 2.82 -11.69 34.74
C TYR A 71 2.35 -10.34 34.16
N GLY A 72 1.98 -10.28 32.88
CA GLY A 72 1.49 -9.05 32.24
C GLY A 72 2.52 -7.94 32.12
N ILE A 73 3.82 -8.26 32.16
CA ILE A 73 4.90 -7.29 32.02
C ILE A 73 5.52 -7.33 30.61
N PRO A 74 5.84 -6.18 29.98
CA PRO A 74 6.62 -6.17 28.76
C PRO A 74 8.03 -6.70 29.00
N ARG A 75 8.54 -7.54 28.09
CA ARG A 75 9.91 -8.08 28.17
C ARG A 75 10.97 -6.98 28.34
N GLN A 76 10.80 -5.85 27.66
CA GLN A 76 11.72 -4.73 27.78
C GLN A 76 11.78 -4.18 29.22
N SER A 77 10.65 -4.07 29.90
CA SER A 77 10.59 -3.64 31.29
C SER A 77 11.25 -4.65 32.23
N TYR A 78 11.08 -5.96 31.97
CA TYR A 78 11.79 -7.01 32.69
C TYR A 78 13.32 -6.84 32.59
N GLU A 79 13.86 -6.74 31.37
CA GLU A 79 15.31 -6.62 31.14
C GLU A 79 15.86 -5.32 31.76
N GLN A 80 15.14 -4.21 31.65
CA GLN A 80 15.53 -2.95 32.28
C GLN A 80 15.58 -3.05 33.81
N ARG A 81 14.58 -3.65 34.44
CA ARG A 81 14.56 -3.82 35.90
C ARG A 81 15.64 -4.80 36.36
N LYS A 82 15.86 -5.88 35.60
CA LYS A 82 16.95 -6.84 35.85
C LYS A 82 18.33 -6.17 35.76
N ASN A 83 18.57 -5.35 34.74
CA ASN A 83 19.82 -4.60 34.58
C ASN A 83 20.04 -3.56 35.69
N LYS A 84 18.95 -3.10 36.34
CA LYS A 84 18.98 -2.26 37.55
C LYS A 84 19.15 -3.07 38.85
N GLY A 85 19.39 -4.38 38.76
CA GLY A 85 19.61 -5.26 39.91
C GLY A 85 18.35 -5.56 40.73
N TRP A 86 17.15 -5.38 40.17
CA TRP A 86 15.94 -5.76 40.87
C TRP A 86 15.87 -7.29 41.03
N ASN A 87 15.34 -7.76 42.16
CA ASN A 87 15.04 -9.18 42.33
C ASN A 87 13.84 -9.61 41.47
N ILE A 88 13.74 -10.90 41.18
CA ILE A 88 12.77 -11.42 40.22
C ILE A 88 11.31 -11.20 40.66
N GLU A 89 11.02 -11.30 41.95
CA GLU A 89 9.71 -10.99 42.51
C GLU A 89 9.31 -9.55 42.17
N LYS A 90 10.13 -8.59 42.56
CA LYS A 90 9.88 -7.16 42.31
C LYS A 90 9.80 -6.85 40.82
N ILE A 91 10.58 -7.53 39.99
CA ILE A 91 10.50 -7.38 38.53
C ILE A 91 9.12 -7.79 38.01
N LEU A 92 8.61 -8.93 38.47
CA LEU A 92 7.38 -9.53 37.96
C LEU A 92 6.11 -8.90 38.55
N THR A 93 6.15 -8.41 39.79
CA THR A 93 4.97 -7.93 40.51
C THR A 93 4.77 -6.42 40.47
N THR A 94 5.81 -5.62 40.22
CA THR A 94 5.67 -4.16 40.19
C THR A 94 4.94 -3.71 38.92
N PRO A 95 3.82 -2.96 39.01
CA PRO A 95 3.13 -2.45 37.83
C PRO A 95 4.04 -1.58 36.95
N VAL A 96 3.94 -1.74 35.63
CA VAL A 96 4.66 -0.88 34.68
C VAL A 96 3.83 0.37 34.47
N LYS A 97 4.26 1.49 35.06
CA LYS A 97 3.68 2.80 34.74
C LYS A 97 4.10 3.18 33.32
N THR A 98 3.16 3.18 32.38
CA THR A 98 3.37 3.81 31.08
C THR A 98 3.40 5.31 31.32
N LYS A 99 4.57 5.94 31.14
CA LYS A 99 4.65 7.40 31.08
C LYS A 99 3.97 7.85 29.79
N THR A 100 2.67 8.06 29.82
CA THR A 100 1.98 8.83 28.80
C THR A 100 2.01 10.28 29.27
N ALA A 101 2.59 11.16 28.46
CA ALA A 101 2.47 12.59 28.70
C ALA A 101 1.10 13.02 28.17
N PRO A 102 0.33 13.81 28.94
CA PRO A 102 -0.88 14.43 28.42
C PRO A 102 -0.51 15.35 27.25
N CYS A 103 -1.43 15.50 26.30
CA CYS A 103 -1.24 16.32 25.12
C CYS A 103 -2.55 17.00 24.71
N SER A 104 -2.44 18.05 23.91
CA SER A 104 -3.58 18.73 23.31
C SER A 104 -3.53 18.64 21.79
N ASP A 105 -4.71 18.63 21.15
CA ASP A 105 -4.81 18.72 19.69
C ASP A 105 -4.72 20.18 19.21
N HIS A 106 -4.84 20.37 17.89
CA HIS A 106 -4.80 21.68 17.23
C HIS A 106 -6.02 22.57 17.54
N LEU A 107 -7.08 22.01 18.13
CA LEU A 107 -8.30 22.72 18.55
C LEU A 107 -8.28 23.06 20.05
N GLY A 108 -7.26 22.59 20.78
CA GLY A 108 -7.12 22.78 22.22
C GLY A 108 -7.83 21.73 23.08
N ASN A 109 -8.34 20.63 22.50
CA ASN A 109 -8.88 19.53 23.31
C ASN A 109 -7.73 18.76 23.98
N HIS A 110 -7.96 18.28 25.21
CA HIS A 110 -6.94 17.63 26.03
C HIS A 110 -7.14 16.12 26.07
N TYR A 111 -6.03 15.38 26.03
CA TYR A 111 -5.97 13.92 26.06
C TYR A 111 -4.91 13.43 27.05
N ASP A 112 -5.11 12.27 27.66
CA ASP A 112 -4.18 11.66 28.62
C ASP A 112 -2.93 11.11 27.93
N SER A 113 -3.00 10.89 26.62
CA SER A 113 -1.87 10.45 25.81
C SER A 113 -2.01 10.81 24.32
N ILE A 114 -0.86 10.92 23.64
CA ILE A 114 -0.81 11.03 22.17
C ILE A 114 -1.52 9.85 21.51
N LYS A 115 -1.49 8.66 22.12
CA LYS A 115 -2.16 7.47 21.58
C LYS A 115 -3.68 7.62 21.59
N GLU A 116 -4.22 8.12 22.68
CA GLU A 116 -5.65 8.43 22.82
C GLU A 116 -6.08 9.52 21.83
N MET A 117 -5.29 10.60 21.70
CA MET A 117 -5.50 11.63 20.68
C MET A 117 -5.48 11.02 19.27
N CYS A 118 -4.53 10.15 18.97
CA CYS A 118 -4.47 9.45 17.68
C CYS A 118 -5.68 8.55 17.44
N GLU A 119 -6.17 7.86 18.48
CA GLU A 119 -7.38 7.03 18.42
C GLU A 119 -8.63 7.86 18.15
N HIS A 120 -8.77 9.03 18.80
CA HIS A 120 -9.84 9.99 18.54
C HIS A 120 -9.89 10.42 17.07
N TYR A 121 -8.73 10.76 16.49
CA TYR A 121 -8.59 11.16 15.09
C TYR A 121 -8.49 9.98 14.10
N ASN A 122 -8.63 8.74 14.58
CA ASN A 122 -8.53 7.51 13.79
C ASN A 122 -7.24 7.43 12.94
N ILE A 123 -6.12 7.88 13.50
CA ILE A 123 -4.79 7.73 12.92
C ILE A 123 -3.96 6.77 13.76
N THR A 124 -3.01 6.07 13.14
CA THR A 124 -2.10 5.23 13.94
C THR A 124 -1.02 6.10 14.57
N TYR A 125 -0.61 5.77 15.80
CA TYR A 125 0.54 6.42 16.46
C TYR A 125 1.80 6.45 15.57
N LYS A 126 2.03 5.39 14.77
CA LYS A 126 3.15 5.33 13.83
C LYS A 126 3.05 6.39 12.73
N THR A 127 1.85 6.61 12.19
CA THR A 127 1.60 7.68 11.21
C THR A 127 1.80 9.04 11.83
N TYR A 128 1.24 9.27 13.02
CA TYR A 128 1.40 10.52 13.76
C TYR A 128 2.87 10.91 13.88
N ILE A 129 3.69 9.99 14.41
CA ILE A 129 5.12 10.23 14.60
C ILE A 129 5.81 10.50 13.26
N ASN A 130 5.53 9.71 12.22
CA ASN A 130 6.14 9.90 10.91
C ASN A 130 5.88 11.31 10.34
N ARG A 131 4.65 11.80 10.45
CA ARG A 131 4.25 13.12 9.94
C ARG A 131 4.91 14.25 10.70
N ILE A 132 4.85 14.21 12.03
CA ILE A 132 5.53 15.20 12.89
C ILE A 132 7.03 15.22 12.63
N THR A 133 7.69 14.05 12.49
CA THR A 133 9.13 14.00 12.17
C THR A 133 9.47 14.51 10.78
N ASN A 134 8.51 14.49 9.85
CA ASN A 134 8.65 15.06 8.50
C ASN A 134 8.20 16.53 8.43
N GLY A 135 7.98 17.19 9.58
CA GLY A 135 7.67 18.61 9.67
C GLY A 135 6.22 18.99 9.37
N TRP A 136 5.29 18.04 9.39
CA TRP A 136 3.86 18.34 9.25
C TRP A 136 3.35 19.07 10.49
N SER A 137 2.36 19.94 10.31
CA SER A 137 1.69 20.58 11.44
C SER A 137 0.89 19.55 12.26
N LEU A 138 0.55 19.90 13.50
CA LEU A 138 -0.26 19.04 14.36
C LEU A 138 -1.66 18.81 13.77
N GLU A 139 -2.24 19.86 13.19
CA GLU A 139 -3.51 19.79 12.46
C GLU A 139 -3.42 18.81 11.30
N GLU A 140 -2.49 19.04 10.36
CA GLU A 140 -2.25 18.15 9.20
C GLU A 140 -1.99 16.71 9.62
N THR A 141 -1.28 16.53 10.72
CA THR A 141 -0.95 15.21 11.26
C THR A 141 -2.19 14.45 11.69
N LEU A 142 -3.12 15.12 12.38
CA LEU A 142 -4.31 14.55 12.99
C LEU A 142 -5.46 14.41 11.99
N THR A 143 -5.62 15.35 11.06
CA THR A 143 -6.79 15.41 10.17
C THR A 143 -6.58 14.67 8.85
N ILE A 144 -5.36 14.61 8.32
CA ILE A 144 -5.12 13.97 7.03
C ILE A 144 -5.19 12.45 7.23
N SER A 145 -6.18 11.76 6.66
CA SER A 145 -6.39 10.33 6.95
C SER A 145 -5.22 9.46 6.46
N SER A 146 -4.56 8.74 7.37
CA SER A 146 -3.58 7.69 7.00
C SER A 146 -4.27 6.53 6.32
N ARG A 147 -4.27 6.55 4.98
CA ARG A 147 -4.50 5.39 4.12
C ARG A 147 -5.76 4.58 4.50
N LYS A 148 -6.94 5.19 4.36
CA LYS A 148 -8.14 4.41 4.07
C LYS A 148 -8.02 3.82 2.67
N LYS A 149 -8.35 2.53 2.57
CA LYS A 149 -8.43 1.68 1.39
C LYS A 149 -8.81 2.48 0.14
N LEU A 150 -7.86 2.61 -0.80
CA LEU A 150 -8.11 3.11 -2.15
C LEU A 150 -9.05 2.13 -2.86
N LEU A 151 -10.36 2.38 -2.80
CA LEU A 151 -11.33 1.83 -3.74
C LEU A 151 -12.38 2.90 -4.06
N GLU A 152 -12.46 3.17 -5.37
CA GLU A 152 -13.52 3.81 -6.14
C GLU A 152 -13.70 5.34 -6.10
N PRO A 153 -14.05 5.92 -7.27
CA PRO A 153 -14.00 7.34 -7.57
C PRO A 153 -15.25 8.03 -7.04
N ASN A 154 -15.06 9.03 -6.18
CA ASN A 154 -15.89 10.22 -6.05
C ASN A 154 -15.33 11.01 -4.85
N LEU A 155 -14.60 12.08 -5.13
CA LEU A 155 -14.47 13.18 -4.19
C LEU A 155 -15.50 14.23 -4.63
N SER A 156 -16.77 14.01 -4.25
CA SER A 156 -17.69 15.13 -4.09
C SER A 156 -17.42 15.72 -2.70
N MET A 157 -16.80 16.90 -2.73
CA MET A 157 -16.79 17.97 -1.73
C MET A 157 -17.13 17.59 -0.27
N ASN A 158 -16.14 17.66 0.62
CA ASN A 158 -16.27 18.27 1.95
C ASN A 158 -14.90 18.35 2.62
N GLU A 159 -14.12 19.32 2.20
CA GLU A 159 -13.06 19.96 2.98
C GLU A 159 -12.87 21.32 2.30
N ASN A 160 -12.85 22.41 3.08
CA ASN A 160 -12.65 23.77 2.59
C ASN A 160 -11.24 23.91 2.00
N VAL A 161 -11.03 23.39 0.79
CA VAL A 161 -9.87 23.68 -0.02
C VAL A 161 -10.00 25.15 -0.40
N ASP A 162 -9.11 25.98 0.11
CA ASP A 162 -9.00 27.37 -0.33
C ASP A 162 -8.59 27.38 -1.82
N LEU A 163 -9.61 27.47 -2.68
CA LEU A 163 -9.47 27.48 -4.13
C LEU A 163 -8.66 28.69 -4.62
N SER A 164 -8.41 29.70 -3.78
CA SER A 164 -7.64 30.89 -4.12
C SER A 164 -6.13 30.64 -4.24
N GLU A 165 -5.61 29.53 -3.68
CA GLU A 165 -4.19 29.15 -3.78
C GLU A 165 -3.89 28.12 -4.90
N LEU A 166 -4.92 27.67 -5.63
CA LEU A 166 -4.73 26.69 -6.72
C LEU A 166 -4.01 27.31 -7.91
N LYS A 167 -2.72 26.98 -8.05
CA LYS A 167 -1.94 27.29 -9.26
C LYS A 167 -2.35 26.36 -10.39
N PHE A 168 -3.29 26.80 -11.22
CA PHE A 168 -3.69 26.08 -12.42
C PHE A 168 -2.58 26.11 -13.47
N GLN A 169 -2.22 24.93 -13.99
CA GLN A 169 -1.36 24.81 -15.16
C GLN A 169 -2.18 24.17 -16.30
N ASN A 170 -2.38 24.92 -17.37
CA ASN A 170 -3.12 24.50 -18.57
C ASN A 170 -4.58 24.04 -18.32
N GLY A 171 -5.21 24.46 -17.21
CA GLY A 171 -6.66 24.31 -16.95
C GLY A 171 -7.15 22.93 -16.48
N TYR A 172 -6.30 21.89 -16.44
CA TYR A 172 -6.66 20.54 -15.94
C TYR A 172 -5.65 19.98 -14.94
N LYS A 173 -4.63 20.75 -14.56
CA LYS A 173 -3.57 20.32 -13.65
C LYS A 173 -3.47 21.32 -12.52
N ILE A 174 -3.46 20.80 -11.30
CA ILE A 174 -3.39 21.57 -10.07
C ILE A 174 -2.26 21.03 -9.18
N ILE A 175 -1.74 21.87 -8.30
CA ILE A 175 -0.75 21.47 -7.30
C ILE A 175 -1.41 21.56 -5.93
N ILE A 176 -1.44 20.43 -5.21
CA ILE A 176 -1.96 20.34 -3.85
C ILE A 176 -0.82 19.75 -3.01
N HIS A 177 -0.41 20.44 -1.95
CA HIS A 177 0.69 20.00 -1.07
C HIS A 177 1.96 19.59 -1.83
N ASN A 178 2.38 20.43 -2.78
CA ASN A 178 3.53 20.20 -3.68
C ASN A 178 3.44 18.93 -4.56
N GLN A 179 2.24 18.34 -4.71
CA GLN A 179 1.98 17.20 -5.57
C GLN A 179 1.04 17.56 -6.72
N LYS A 180 1.34 17.01 -7.90
CA LYS A 180 0.54 17.22 -9.11
C LYS A 180 -0.72 16.38 -9.07
N HIS A 181 -1.85 17.04 -9.21
CA HIS A 181 -3.16 16.46 -9.36
C HIS A 181 -3.83 16.99 -10.63
N TYR A 182 -4.94 16.38 -11.02
CA TYR A 182 -5.64 16.68 -12.26
C TYR A 182 -7.12 16.84 -12.00
N ILE A 183 -7.74 17.84 -12.59
CA ILE A 183 -9.16 18.14 -12.39
C ILE A 183 -9.91 18.00 -13.72
N ASP A 184 -11.09 17.38 -13.69
CA ASP A 184 -11.96 17.31 -14.86
C ASP A 184 -12.90 18.53 -14.97
N HIS A 185 -13.78 18.49 -15.96
CA HIS A 185 -14.75 19.55 -16.23
C HIS A 185 -15.92 19.61 -15.25
N GLU A 186 -16.05 18.62 -14.36
CA GLU A 186 -17.07 18.52 -13.31
C GLU A 186 -16.49 18.89 -11.93
N GLY A 187 -15.18 19.14 -11.85
CA GLY A 187 -14.47 19.48 -10.63
C GLY A 187 -13.88 18.28 -9.89
N ASN A 188 -13.96 17.07 -10.45
CA ASN A 188 -13.40 15.87 -9.83
C ASN A 188 -11.87 15.88 -9.91
N ILE A 189 -11.20 15.55 -8.80
CA ILE A 189 -9.74 15.55 -8.70
C ILE A 189 -9.17 14.13 -8.78
N PHE A 190 -8.14 13.97 -9.60
CA PHE A 190 -7.48 12.71 -9.92
C PHE A 190 -5.99 12.79 -9.63
N LYS A 191 -5.44 11.68 -9.14
CA LYS A 191 -4.00 11.51 -8.88
C LYS A 191 -3.15 11.63 -10.15
N ASN A 192 -3.69 11.23 -11.30
CA ASN A 192 -3.00 11.31 -12.59
C ASN A 192 -3.97 11.38 -13.77
N VAL A 193 -3.48 11.83 -14.92
CA VAL A 193 -4.25 11.94 -16.17
C VAL A 193 -4.88 10.61 -16.57
N LYS A 194 -4.17 9.49 -16.37
CA LYS A 194 -4.66 8.16 -16.72
C LYS A 194 -5.94 7.82 -15.95
N SER A 195 -5.96 8.03 -14.63
CA SER A 195 -7.15 7.79 -13.81
C SER A 195 -8.33 8.68 -14.20
N MET A 196 -8.09 9.94 -14.57
CA MET A 196 -9.13 10.83 -15.07
C MET A 196 -9.72 10.35 -16.40
N CYS A 197 -8.85 9.93 -17.33
CA CYS A 197 -9.26 9.45 -18.64
C CYS A 197 -10.04 8.12 -18.54
N GLU A 198 -9.60 7.21 -17.68
CA GLU A 198 -10.29 5.94 -17.39
C GLU A 198 -11.70 6.18 -16.85
N TYR A 199 -11.88 7.11 -15.91
CA TYR A 199 -13.19 7.50 -15.39
C TYR A 199 -14.16 7.96 -16.49
N HIS A 200 -13.68 8.80 -17.42
CA HIS A 200 -14.46 9.29 -18.57
C HIS A 200 -14.50 8.33 -19.77
N ASN A 201 -13.97 7.11 -19.63
CA ASN A 201 -13.86 6.10 -20.71
C ASN A 201 -13.14 6.59 -21.99
N VAL A 202 -12.23 7.57 -21.84
CA VAL A 202 -11.40 8.14 -22.90
C VAL A 202 -9.98 7.59 -22.78
N SER A 203 -9.29 7.37 -23.90
CA SER A 203 -7.87 6.99 -23.82
C SER A 203 -7.00 8.21 -23.50
N THR A 204 -5.99 8.04 -22.66
CA THR A 204 -5.02 9.10 -22.31
C THR A 204 -4.39 9.74 -23.55
N SER A 205 -4.08 8.93 -24.57
CA SER A 205 -3.51 9.41 -25.84
C SER A 205 -4.49 10.30 -26.62
N LEU A 206 -5.77 9.93 -26.67
CA LEU A 206 -6.81 10.72 -27.32
C LEU A 206 -7.04 12.04 -26.58
N PHE A 207 -7.15 12.00 -25.25
CA PHE A 207 -7.27 13.19 -24.41
C PHE A 207 -6.12 14.18 -24.65
N LEU A 208 -4.86 13.72 -24.56
CA LEU A 208 -3.69 14.57 -24.79
C LEU A 208 -3.62 15.11 -26.23
N SER A 209 -3.98 14.29 -27.23
CA SER A 209 -4.05 14.74 -28.62
C SER A 209 -5.10 15.84 -28.81
N ARG A 210 -6.25 15.73 -28.14
CA ARG A 210 -7.32 16.73 -28.21
C ARG A 210 -6.91 18.06 -27.58
N LEU A 211 -6.28 18.01 -26.40
CA LEU A 211 -5.73 19.21 -25.76
C LEU A 211 -4.66 19.90 -26.62
N LYS A 212 -3.79 19.14 -27.28
CA LYS A 212 -2.79 19.69 -28.22
C LYS A 212 -3.43 20.43 -29.41
N LYS A 213 -4.68 20.10 -29.75
CA LYS A 213 -5.46 20.77 -30.79
C LYS A 213 -6.26 21.97 -30.26
N GLY A 214 -6.07 22.35 -29.00
CA GLY A 214 -6.75 23.48 -28.38
C GLY A 214 -8.17 23.19 -27.89
N MET A 215 -8.60 21.92 -27.85
CA MET A 215 -9.89 21.58 -27.24
C MET A 215 -9.88 21.84 -25.74
N SER A 216 -11.04 22.20 -25.21
CA SER A 216 -11.27 22.29 -23.76
C SER A 216 -11.17 20.92 -23.08
N VAL A 217 -10.97 20.90 -21.76
CA VAL A 217 -10.94 19.67 -20.95
C VAL A 217 -12.24 18.87 -21.09
N LYS A 218 -13.38 19.57 -21.11
CA LYS A 218 -14.70 19.00 -21.32
C LYS A 218 -14.80 18.27 -22.67
N GLU A 219 -14.43 18.94 -23.76
CA GLU A 219 -14.44 18.34 -25.09
C GLU A 219 -13.42 17.20 -25.22
N ALA A 220 -12.27 17.34 -24.57
CA ALA A 220 -11.21 16.35 -24.59
C ALA A 220 -11.63 15.04 -23.89
N LEU A 221 -12.38 15.14 -22.79
CA LEU A 221 -12.95 14.01 -22.04
C LEU A 221 -14.28 13.51 -22.60
N TYR A 222 -14.95 14.25 -23.49
CA TYR A 222 -16.19 13.81 -24.09
C TYR A 222 -15.97 12.65 -25.08
N LYS A 223 -16.73 11.57 -24.90
CA LYS A 223 -16.79 10.44 -25.84
C LYS A 223 -18.16 10.39 -26.51
N LYS A 224 -18.20 10.82 -27.78
CA LYS A 224 -19.41 10.77 -28.60
C LYS A 224 -19.92 9.33 -28.73
N LYS A 225 -21.13 9.06 -28.23
CA LYS A 225 -21.82 7.78 -28.42
C LYS A 225 -22.36 7.66 -29.85
N VAL A 226 -22.48 6.43 -30.34
CA VAL A 226 -23.11 6.14 -31.64
C VAL A 226 -24.54 5.68 -31.43
N LYS A 227 -25.45 6.06 -32.33
CA LYS A 227 -26.86 5.66 -32.26
C LYS A 227 -27.16 4.58 -33.29
N ASP A 228 -28.03 3.64 -32.94
CA ASP A 228 -28.63 2.74 -33.92
C ASP A 228 -29.82 3.39 -34.65
N HIS A 229 -30.49 2.61 -35.49
CA HIS A 229 -31.66 3.04 -36.26
C HIS A 229 -32.91 3.36 -35.40
N LEU A 230 -32.93 2.93 -34.13
CA LEU A 230 -34.00 3.18 -33.16
C LEU A 230 -33.64 4.34 -32.21
N GLY A 231 -32.44 4.90 -32.32
CA GLY A 231 -31.93 5.96 -31.46
C GLY A 231 -31.21 5.47 -30.20
N ASN A 232 -31.04 4.16 -30.01
CA ASN A 232 -30.31 3.62 -28.85
C ASN A 232 -28.84 3.98 -28.93
N GLU A 233 -28.26 4.43 -27.81
CA GLU A 233 -26.87 4.88 -27.74
C GLU A 233 -25.90 3.77 -27.33
N PHE A 234 -24.77 3.68 -28.03
CA PHE A 234 -23.70 2.72 -27.78
C PHE A 234 -22.34 3.42 -27.65
N GLU A 235 -21.46 2.84 -26.83
CA GLU A 235 -20.09 3.33 -26.62
C GLU A 235 -19.21 3.31 -27.88
N SER A 236 -19.54 2.43 -28.83
CA SER A 236 -18.82 2.29 -30.10
C SER A 236 -19.67 1.56 -31.14
N LYS A 237 -19.30 1.71 -32.42
CA LYS A 237 -19.92 0.94 -33.52
C LYS A 237 -19.81 -0.57 -33.29
N SER A 238 -18.69 -1.06 -32.77
CA SER A 238 -18.52 -2.48 -32.45
C SER A 238 -19.53 -2.97 -31.43
N LYS A 239 -19.73 -2.22 -30.33
CA LYS A 239 -20.72 -2.56 -29.30
C LYS A 239 -22.14 -2.56 -29.87
N MET A 240 -22.46 -1.56 -30.70
CA MET A 240 -23.73 -1.53 -31.44
C MET A 240 -23.89 -2.76 -32.32
N TYR A 241 -22.93 -3.11 -33.16
CA TYR A 241 -23.02 -4.29 -34.03
C TYR A 241 -23.15 -5.60 -33.25
N SER A 242 -22.35 -5.76 -32.19
CA SER A 242 -22.42 -6.95 -31.33
C SER A 242 -23.77 -7.11 -30.62
N HIS A 243 -24.42 -6.01 -30.25
CA HIS A 243 -25.79 -6.04 -29.69
C HIS A 243 -26.79 -6.70 -30.66
N TYR A 244 -26.61 -6.47 -31.97
CA TYR A 244 -27.40 -7.10 -33.03
C TYR A 244 -26.83 -8.44 -33.51
N GLY A 245 -25.86 -9.01 -32.80
CA GLY A 245 -25.25 -10.30 -33.14
C GLY A 245 -24.36 -10.27 -34.40
N LEU A 246 -23.87 -9.09 -34.79
CA LEU A 246 -23.03 -8.91 -35.97
C LEU A 246 -21.57 -8.69 -35.60
N SER A 247 -20.68 -9.30 -36.38
CA SER A 247 -19.27 -8.90 -36.36
C SER A 247 -19.13 -7.52 -37.00
N ARG A 248 -18.12 -6.76 -36.55
CA ARG A 248 -17.80 -5.46 -37.15
C ARG A 248 -17.57 -5.54 -38.65
N GLN A 249 -16.86 -6.58 -39.10
CA GLN A 249 -16.55 -6.79 -40.51
C GLN A 249 -17.83 -6.98 -41.35
N THR A 250 -18.77 -7.80 -40.88
CA THR A 250 -20.03 -8.03 -41.57
C THR A 250 -20.89 -6.77 -41.66
N ALA A 251 -21.00 -6.01 -40.55
CA ALA A 251 -21.77 -4.78 -40.53
C ALA A 251 -21.14 -3.69 -41.43
N GLU A 252 -19.82 -3.51 -41.39
CA GLU A 252 -19.13 -2.55 -42.25
C GLU A 252 -19.21 -2.92 -43.73
N ALA A 253 -19.13 -4.21 -44.07
CA ALA A 253 -19.31 -4.67 -45.46
C ALA A 253 -20.72 -4.38 -45.99
N ARG A 254 -21.77 -4.60 -45.18
CA ARG A 254 -23.17 -4.28 -45.54
C ARG A 254 -23.35 -2.79 -45.82
N LEU A 255 -22.84 -1.93 -44.92
CA LEU A 255 -22.88 -0.48 -45.10
C LEU A 255 -22.13 -0.04 -46.36
N LYS A 256 -20.94 -0.62 -46.61
CA LYS A 256 -20.16 -0.35 -47.83
C LYS A 256 -20.90 -0.74 -49.10
N ASN A 257 -21.72 -1.80 -49.04
CA ASN A 257 -22.59 -2.24 -50.13
C ASN A 257 -23.91 -1.45 -50.19
N GLY A 258 -23.98 -0.27 -49.55
CA GLY A 258 -25.12 0.65 -49.65
C GLY A 258 -26.33 0.27 -48.80
N TRP A 259 -26.21 -0.66 -47.85
CA TRP A 259 -27.32 -1.00 -46.97
C TRP A 259 -27.59 0.13 -45.99
N SER A 260 -28.87 0.40 -45.70
CA SER A 260 -29.25 1.29 -44.60
C SER A 260 -28.77 0.73 -43.26
N LEU A 261 -28.61 1.59 -42.24
CA LEU A 261 -28.18 1.15 -40.91
C LEU A 261 -29.19 0.16 -40.31
N GLU A 262 -30.49 0.44 -40.44
CA GLU A 262 -31.57 -0.46 -40.03
C GLU A 262 -31.42 -1.83 -40.69
N LYS A 263 -31.37 -1.88 -42.02
CA LYS A 263 -31.23 -3.13 -42.78
C LYS A 263 -29.94 -3.86 -42.42
N THR A 264 -28.86 -3.12 -42.20
CA THR A 264 -27.57 -3.68 -41.78
C THR A 264 -27.69 -4.42 -40.46
N LEU A 265 -28.38 -3.83 -39.47
CA LEU A 265 -28.47 -4.35 -38.11
C LEU A 265 -29.50 -5.48 -37.96
N THR A 266 -30.63 -5.43 -38.67
CA THR A 266 -31.74 -6.36 -38.43
C THR A 266 -31.77 -7.59 -39.36
N TYR A 267 -31.02 -7.57 -40.48
CA TYR A 267 -31.08 -8.63 -41.46
C TYR A 267 -30.40 -9.93 -41.01
N LYS A 268 -31.21 -10.98 -40.83
CA LYS A 268 -30.77 -12.34 -40.50
C LYS A 268 -30.41 -13.11 -41.77
N ILE A 269 -29.17 -13.62 -41.85
CA ILE A 269 -28.75 -14.51 -42.94
C ILE A 269 -29.51 -15.84 -42.78
N ARG A 270 -30.31 -16.23 -43.78
CA ARG A 270 -30.83 -17.61 -43.85
C ARG A 270 -29.61 -18.53 -44.01
N LYS A 271 -29.28 -19.30 -42.97
CA LYS A 271 -28.31 -20.39 -43.12
C LYS A 271 -28.92 -21.40 -44.10
N GLY A 272 -28.31 -21.53 -45.27
CA GLY A 272 -28.65 -22.57 -46.24
C GLY A 272 -28.50 -23.95 -45.59
N LYS A 273 -29.46 -24.82 -45.88
CA LYS A 273 -29.36 -26.26 -45.65
C LYS A 273 -28.28 -26.85 -46.55
#